data_AF-A0A1E4B583-F1
#
_entry.id   AF-A0A1E4B583-F1
#
_cell.length_a   1.000
_cell.length_b   1.000
_cell.length_c   1.000
_cell.angle_alpha   90.00
_cell.angle_beta   90.00
_cell.angle_gamma   90.00
#
_symmetry.space_group_name_H-M   'P 1'
#
loop_
_entity.id
_entity.type
_entity.pdbx_description
1 polymer ?
#
loop_
_entity_poly.entity_id
_entity_poly.type
_entity_poly.pdbx_seq_one_letter_code
_entity_poly.pdbx_strand_id
1 'polypeptide(L)'
;MRVTRALRTRLAATIAAGGYGGVLAWALAARPGFFGDHLAWWFGARVLLAGGNPYATLPSGPPYHIADPLFYPLTALVAAVPFTPFPLALSHALFVALGSALLGWGLAPRGWLHLALVLLSFPFLMAANLGQWSPYIAAAALTPALGWLVACKPNLGLAAMAWRPSWAMIVGGAAFAALTLLVMPSWPLEWLASVRSGHAHPSPLRTLLGLPVLLALLRWRSADARLVIAMAALPQTALFADQLLLFLVPKSRRELMFLAFTSIVGGLLFTLHLRGSTDPARLLDLRYVMLAMYWPAVAIILARRDAVARDAEPPDARPRPPAP
;
A
#
# COMPACT_ATOMS: atom_id res chain seq x y z
N MET A 1 -14.33 29.61 -12.04
CA MET A 1 -15.20 28.89 -11.06
C MET A 1 -15.03 27.36 -11.00
N ARG A 2 -14.83 26.63 -12.12
CA ARG A 2 -14.66 25.15 -12.06
C ARG A 2 -13.36 24.68 -11.39
N VAL A 3 -12.25 25.37 -11.68
CA VAL A 3 -10.92 25.09 -11.08
C VAL A 3 -10.94 25.23 -9.56
N THR A 4 -11.59 26.28 -9.04
CA THR A 4 -11.71 26.51 -7.60
C THR A 4 -12.58 25.45 -6.90
N ARG A 5 -13.65 24.96 -7.55
CA ARG A 5 -14.46 23.86 -7.00
C ARG A 5 -13.68 22.54 -6.94
N ALA A 6 -12.95 22.20 -8.00
CA ALA A 6 -12.14 20.98 -8.04
C ALA A 6 -11.03 20.98 -6.99
N LEU A 7 -10.34 22.12 -6.82
CA LEU A 7 -9.32 22.28 -5.78
C LEU A 7 -9.92 22.16 -4.39
N ARG A 8 -11.07 22.80 -4.11
CA ARG A 8 -11.77 22.69 -2.83
C ARG A 8 -12.14 21.25 -2.51
N THR A 9 -12.64 20.49 -3.48
CA THR A 9 -12.95 19.06 -3.27
C THR A 9 -11.70 18.24 -2.95
N ARG A 10 -10.57 18.50 -3.63
CA ARG A 10 -9.30 17.83 -3.33
C ARG A 10 -8.79 18.16 -1.93
N LEU A 11 -8.82 19.43 -1.54
CA LEU A 11 -8.42 19.85 -0.19
C LEU A 11 -9.32 19.24 0.88
N ALA A 12 -10.63 19.26 0.69
CA ALA A 12 -11.57 18.64 1.62
C ALA A 12 -11.33 17.12 1.76
N ALA A 13 -11.13 16.41 0.65
CA ALA A 13 -10.81 14.99 0.66
C ALA A 13 -9.47 14.69 1.38
N THR A 14 -8.47 15.54 1.18
CA THR A 14 -7.15 15.46 1.82
C THR A 14 -7.28 15.60 3.33
N ILE A 15 -7.98 16.64 3.79
CA ILE A 15 -8.20 16.91 5.22
C ILE A 15 -9.02 15.79 5.86
N ALA A 16 -10.13 15.38 5.22
CA ALA A 16 -11.00 14.32 5.74
C ALA A 16 -10.27 12.98 5.85
N ALA A 17 -9.55 12.57 4.81
CA ALA A 17 -8.81 11.32 4.80
C ALA A 17 -7.64 11.35 5.79
N GLY A 18 -6.89 12.45 5.85
CA GLY A 18 -5.79 12.63 6.80
C GLY A 18 -6.26 12.63 8.24
N GLY A 19 -7.33 13.36 8.54
CA GLY A 19 -7.94 13.38 9.88
C GLY A 19 -8.47 12.00 10.29
N TYR A 20 -9.22 11.32 9.41
CA TYR A 20 -9.73 9.98 9.66
C TYR A 20 -8.60 8.97 9.92
N GLY A 21 -7.62 8.90 9.00
CA GLY A 21 -6.48 7.99 9.12
C GLY A 21 -5.63 8.25 10.35
N GLY A 22 -5.36 9.52 10.67
CA GLY A 22 -4.60 9.93 11.85
C GLY A 22 -5.28 9.58 13.17
N VAL A 23 -6.58 9.90 13.31
CA VAL A 23 -7.35 9.57 14.52
C VAL A 23 -7.46 8.06 14.71
N LEU A 24 -7.74 7.33 13.64
CA LEU A 24 -7.81 5.87 13.68
C LEU A 24 -6.47 5.27 14.10
N ALA A 25 -5.37 5.68 13.48
CA ALA A 25 -4.04 5.20 13.80
C ALA A 25 -3.62 5.54 15.23
N TRP A 26 -3.92 6.76 15.71
CA TRP A 26 -3.67 7.15 17.10
C TRP A 26 -4.41 6.23 18.08
N ALA A 27 -5.71 6.01 17.87
CA ALA A 27 -6.52 5.15 18.73
C ALA A 27 -5.99 3.70 18.76
N LEU A 28 -5.50 3.19 17.62
CA LEU A 28 -4.92 1.85 17.51
C LEU A 28 -3.53 1.76 18.14
N ALA A 29 -2.68 2.78 17.95
CA ALA A 29 -1.32 2.84 18.48
C ALA A 29 -1.26 3.16 19.98
N ALA A 30 -2.30 3.79 20.54
CA ALA A 30 -2.42 4.06 21.96
C ALA A 30 -2.75 2.81 22.81
N ARG A 31 -3.05 1.67 22.19
CA ARG A 31 -3.33 0.42 22.90
C ARG A 31 -2.04 -0.10 23.57
N PRO A 32 -2.05 -0.40 24.88
CA PRO A 32 -0.89 -0.93 25.57
C PRO A 32 -0.33 -2.19 24.89
N GLY A 33 0.99 -2.21 24.67
CA GLY A 33 1.70 -3.36 24.07
C GLY A 33 1.48 -3.54 22.57
N PHE A 34 0.72 -2.67 21.90
CA PHE A 34 0.55 -2.74 20.46
C PHE A 34 1.69 -2.02 19.72
N PHE A 35 2.33 -2.74 18.80
CA PHE A 35 3.33 -2.18 17.90
C PHE A 35 3.03 -2.65 16.48
N GLY A 36 2.71 -1.71 15.59
CA GLY A 36 2.58 -2.00 14.15
C GLY A 36 3.95 -2.06 13.47
N ASP A 37 3.96 -2.45 12.19
CA ASP A 37 5.15 -2.44 11.33
C ASP A 37 5.90 -1.10 11.35
N HIS A 38 5.20 0.02 11.59
CA HIS A 38 5.79 1.36 11.74
C HIS A 38 6.94 1.41 12.75
N LEU A 39 6.92 0.57 13.79
CA LEU A 39 8.03 0.46 14.74
C LEU A 39 9.36 0.16 14.03
N ALA A 40 9.36 -0.71 13.01
CA ALA A 40 10.58 -1.19 12.37
C ALA A 40 11.37 -0.07 11.68
N TRP A 41 10.72 0.71 10.80
CA TRP A 41 11.42 1.80 10.11
C TRP A 41 11.49 3.08 10.94
N TRP A 42 10.60 3.31 11.93
CA TRP A 42 10.79 4.40 12.90
C TRP A 42 12.06 4.17 13.73
N PHE A 43 12.23 2.96 14.26
CA PHE A 43 13.43 2.59 15.03
C PHE A 43 14.67 2.61 14.13
N GLY A 44 14.60 1.96 12.97
CA GLY A 44 15.69 1.95 12.00
C GLY A 44 16.14 3.35 11.57
N ALA A 45 15.19 4.27 11.34
CA ALA A 45 15.53 5.67 11.04
C ALA A 45 16.25 6.37 12.21
N ARG A 46 15.88 6.07 13.46
CA ARG A 46 16.59 6.61 14.64
C ARG A 46 17.99 6.04 14.80
N VAL A 47 18.18 4.74 14.55
CA VAL A 47 19.51 4.13 14.51
C VAL A 47 20.38 4.80 13.44
N LEU A 48 19.83 5.00 12.25
CA LEU A 48 20.50 5.68 11.15
C LEU A 48 20.93 7.10 11.54
N LEU A 49 20.05 7.89 12.15
CA LEU A 49 20.36 9.25 12.62
C LEU A 49 21.41 9.29 13.74
N ALA A 50 21.51 8.21 14.53
CA ALA A 50 22.56 8.05 15.52
C ALA A 50 23.90 7.56 14.93
N GLY A 51 24.01 7.43 13.61
CA GLY A 51 25.20 6.94 12.92
C GLY A 51 25.38 5.41 12.98
N GLY A 52 24.35 4.68 13.44
CA GLY A 52 24.37 3.23 13.53
C GLY A 52 23.89 2.54 12.25
N ASN A 53 24.06 1.23 12.20
CA ASN A 53 23.54 0.38 11.13
C ASN A 53 22.14 -0.16 11.49
N PRO A 54 21.08 0.24 10.78
CA PRO A 54 19.71 -0.19 11.07
C PRO A 54 19.41 -1.65 10.71
N TYR A 55 20.21 -2.30 9.86
CA TYR A 55 20.06 -3.72 9.52
C TYR A 55 20.75 -4.65 10.53
N ALA A 56 21.72 -4.13 11.28
CA ALA A 56 22.39 -4.85 12.36
C ALA A 56 21.80 -4.57 13.76
N THR A 57 20.97 -3.52 13.88
CA THR A 57 20.46 -3.05 15.16
C THR A 57 18.94 -3.08 15.16
N LEU A 58 18.37 -4.02 15.91
CA LEU A 58 16.93 -4.11 16.15
C LEU A 58 16.66 -4.01 17.66
N PRO A 59 15.48 -3.48 18.05
CA PRO A 59 15.14 -3.42 19.46
C PRO A 59 14.85 -4.85 19.95
N SER A 60 15.62 -5.29 20.95
CA SER A 60 15.57 -6.66 21.51
C SER A 60 15.15 -6.70 22.98
N GLY A 61 14.64 -5.58 23.53
CA GLY A 61 14.29 -5.48 24.95
C GLY A 61 13.24 -4.40 25.25
N PRO A 62 12.61 -4.43 26.43
CA PRO A 62 11.52 -3.51 26.76
C PRO A 62 11.89 -2.03 26.53
N PRO A 63 10.97 -1.21 25.99
CA PRO A 63 9.57 -1.52 25.70
C PRO A 63 9.34 -2.12 24.29
N TYR A 64 10.36 -2.30 23.46
CA TYR A 64 10.22 -2.66 22.04
C TYR A 64 10.92 -3.96 21.70
N HIS A 65 10.22 -4.89 21.06
CA HIS A 65 10.81 -6.15 20.62
C HIS A 65 10.40 -6.44 19.18
N ILE A 66 11.38 -6.53 18.28
CA ILE A 66 11.18 -6.99 16.90
C ILE A 66 11.96 -8.30 16.75
N ALA A 67 11.23 -9.39 16.50
CA ALA A 67 11.83 -10.72 16.30
C ALA A 67 12.35 -10.92 14.87
N ASP A 68 11.72 -10.26 13.89
CA ASP A 68 12.07 -10.41 12.48
C ASP A 68 13.16 -9.43 12.03
N PRO A 69 13.96 -9.77 11.01
CA PRO A 69 14.88 -8.83 10.37
C PRO A 69 14.17 -7.59 9.83
N LEU A 70 14.93 -6.51 9.60
CA LEU A 70 14.41 -5.31 8.96
C LEU A 70 14.14 -5.57 7.46
N PHE A 71 12.87 -5.79 7.10
CA PHE A 71 12.47 -6.04 5.71
C PHE A 71 12.39 -4.78 4.83
N TYR A 72 12.50 -3.60 5.42
CA TYR A 72 12.32 -2.34 4.72
C TYR A 72 13.65 -1.81 4.15
N PRO A 73 13.68 -1.34 2.89
CA PRO A 73 14.87 -0.73 2.31
C PRO A 73 15.17 0.62 2.95
N LEU A 74 16.41 1.11 2.79
CA LEU A 74 16.85 2.35 3.44
C LEU A 74 16.05 3.57 2.98
N THR A 75 15.55 3.56 1.75
CA THR A 75 14.59 4.54 1.22
C THR A 75 13.38 4.73 2.14
N ALA A 76 12.84 3.66 2.71
CA ALA A 76 11.73 3.73 3.66
C ALA A 76 12.15 4.41 4.98
N LEU A 77 13.35 4.08 5.48
CA LEU A 77 13.89 4.66 6.72
C LEU A 77 14.17 6.14 6.56
N VAL A 78 14.82 6.54 5.46
CA VAL A 78 15.09 7.95 5.14
C VAL A 78 13.79 8.73 5.00
N ALA A 79 12.79 8.16 4.32
CA ALA A 79 11.47 8.79 4.22
C ALA A 79 10.72 8.86 5.56
N ALA A 80 11.07 8.02 6.54
CA ALA A 80 10.50 8.03 7.89
C ALA A 80 11.19 9.01 8.86
N VAL A 81 12.37 9.54 8.52
CA VAL A 81 13.14 10.49 9.34
C VAL A 81 12.29 11.64 9.90
N PRO A 82 11.41 12.31 9.12
CA PRO A 82 10.60 13.41 9.65
C PRO A 82 9.69 13.04 10.83
N PHE A 83 9.40 11.75 11.02
CA PHE A 83 8.53 11.26 12.09
C PHE A 83 9.31 10.75 13.31
N THR A 84 10.64 10.70 13.25
CA THR A 84 11.49 10.21 14.35
C THR A 84 11.56 11.10 15.59
N PRO A 85 11.35 12.44 15.53
CA PRO A 85 11.35 13.28 16.73
C PRO A 85 10.17 13.00 17.67
N PHE A 86 9.11 12.34 17.18
CA PHE A 86 7.90 12.10 17.95
C PHE A 86 7.93 10.73 18.66
N PRO A 87 7.25 10.60 19.81
CA PRO A 87 6.97 9.29 20.41
C PRO A 87 6.28 8.35 19.42
N LEU A 88 6.53 7.04 19.53
CA LEU A 88 6.10 6.04 18.54
C LEU A 88 4.62 6.16 18.15
N ALA A 89 3.71 6.29 19.13
CA ALA A 89 2.27 6.39 18.85
C ALA A 89 1.91 7.65 18.04
N LEU A 90 2.53 8.79 18.36
CA LEU A 90 2.32 10.04 17.62
C LEU A 90 2.96 9.96 16.23
N SER A 91 4.16 9.40 16.15
CA SER A 91 4.87 9.13 14.90
C SER A 91 4.02 8.29 13.94
N HIS A 92 3.43 7.20 14.44
CA HIS A 92 2.53 6.32 13.69
C HIS A 92 1.30 7.09 13.22
N ALA A 93 0.63 7.82 14.11
CA ALA A 93 -0.57 8.59 13.77
C ALA A 93 -0.28 9.64 12.68
N LEU A 94 0.82 10.38 12.79
CA LEU A 94 1.24 11.38 11.81
C LEU A 94 1.61 10.73 10.47
N PHE A 95 2.32 9.61 10.50
CA PHE A 95 2.67 8.85 9.30
C PHE A 95 1.41 8.37 8.56
N VAL A 96 0.45 7.78 9.27
CA VAL A 96 -0.80 7.33 8.64
C VAL A 96 -1.65 8.52 8.18
N ALA A 97 -1.71 9.61 8.94
CA ALA A 97 -2.43 10.83 8.56
C ALA A 97 -1.91 11.38 7.23
N LEU A 98 -0.59 11.50 7.06
CA LEU A 98 -0.01 12.00 5.81
C LEU A 98 -0.29 11.04 4.64
N GLY A 99 -0.07 9.73 4.80
CA GLY A 99 -0.35 8.75 3.75
C GLY A 99 -1.82 8.76 3.32
N SER A 100 -2.73 8.89 4.28
CA SER A 100 -4.17 8.97 4.04
C SER A 100 -4.57 10.29 3.38
N ALA A 101 -3.95 11.40 3.76
CA ALA A 101 -4.17 12.71 3.13
C ALA A 101 -3.75 12.69 1.64
N LEU A 102 -2.57 12.14 1.34
CA LEU A 102 -2.07 11.97 -0.03
C LEU A 102 -2.98 11.06 -0.86
N LEU A 103 -3.45 9.96 -0.26
CA LEU A 103 -4.42 9.07 -0.91
C LEU A 103 -5.75 9.79 -1.17
N GLY A 104 -6.23 10.57 -0.21
CA GLY A 104 -7.43 11.41 -0.34
C GLY A 104 -7.32 12.40 -1.49
N TRP A 105 -6.17 13.06 -1.63
CA TRP A 105 -5.88 13.95 -2.77
C TRP A 105 -5.97 13.21 -4.11
N GLY A 106 -5.34 12.03 -4.21
CA GLY A 106 -5.35 11.22 -5.42
C GLY A 106 -6.72 10.64 -5.79
N LEU A 107 -7.55 10.32 -4.78
CA LEU A 107 -8.88 9.74 -4.96
C LEU A 107 -9.99 10.78 -5.13
N ALA A 108 -9.76 12.04 -4.75
CA ALA A 108 -10.78 13.09 -4.84
C ALA A 108 -11.48 13.20 -6.22
N PRO A 109 -10.79 13.05 -7.37
CA PRO A 109 -11.47 13.05 -8.68
C PRO A 109 -12.47 11.90 -8.88
N ARG A 110 -12.37 10.80 -8.11
CA ARG A 110 -13.28 9.65 -8.15
C ARG A 110 -14.52 9.84 -7.27
N GLY A 111 -14.58 10.92 -6.50
CA GLY A 111 -15.72 11.31 -5.68
C GLY A 111 -15.74 10.72 -4.26
N TRP A 112 -16.58 11.31 -3.41
CA TRP A 112 -16.64 11.02 -1.97
C TRP A 112 -17.00 9.58 -1.62
N LEU A 113 -17.92 8.96 -2.36
CA LEU A 113 -18.26 7.54 -2.13
C LEU A 113 -17.05 6.64 -2.38
N HIS A 114 -16.23 6.96 -3.40
CA HIS A 114 -15.03 6.17 -3.67
C HIS A 114 -14.02 6.30 -2.53
N LEU A 115 -13.77 7.54 -2.10
CA LEU A 115 -12.90 7.80 -0.94
C LEU A 115 -13.39 7.06 0.31
N ALA A 116 -14.66 7.21 0.66
CA ALA A 116 -15.23 6.60 1.86
C ALA A 116 -15.11 5.07 1.85
N LEU A 117 -15.43 4.41 0.73
CA LEU A 117 -15.35 2.95 0.64
C LEU A 117 -13.89 2.44 0.66
N VAL A 118 -12.93 3.21 0.15
CA VAL A 118 -11.51 2.87 0.30
C VAL A 118 -11.06 3.01 1.75
N LEU A 119 -11.38 4.13 2.41
CA LEU A 119 -11.00 4.38 3.81
C LEU A 119 -11.68 3.42 4.79
N LEU A 120 -12.91 2.97 4.49
CA LEU A 120 -13.63 1.99 5.31
C LEU A 120 -13.31 0.54 4.95
N SER A 121 -12.48 0.29 3.92
CA SER A 121 -12.10 -1.07 3.52
C SER A 121 -11.18 -1.73 4.53
N PHE A 122 -11.23 -3.05 4.62
CA PHE A 122 -10.36 -3.77 5.54
C PHE A 122 -8.85 -3.56 5.27
N PRO A 123 -8.38 -3.55 4.01
CA PRO A 123 -6.99 -3.18 3.69
C PRO A 123 -6.56 -1.82 4.22
N PHE A 124 -7.42 -0.80 4.14
CA PHE A 124 -7.08 0.50 4.70
C PHE A 124 -7.04 0.47 6.23
N LEU A 125 -8.04 -0.14 6.87
CA LEU A 125 -8.06 -0.27 8.34
C LEU A 125 -6.81 -0.99 8.85
N MET A 126 -6.39 -2.04 8.14
CA MET A 126 -5.19 -2.78 8.47
C MET A 126 -3.91 -2.00 8.16
N ALA A 127 -3.89 -1.24 7.06
CA ALA A 127 -2.78 -0.32 6.77
C ALA A 127 -2.65 0.76 7.86
N ALA A 128 -3.76 1.34 8.33
CA ALA A 128 -3.75 2.29 9.44
C ALA A 128 -3.31 1.63 10.75
N ASN A 129 -3.77 0.41 11.02
CA ASN A 129 -3.40 -0.37 12.20
C ASN A 129 -1.90 -0.65 12.25
N LEU A 130 -1.30 -1.07 11.15
CA LEU A 130 0.12 -1.43 11.07
C LEU A 130 1.03 -0.24 10.73
N GLY A 131 0.45 0.90 10.31
CA GLY A 131 1.19 2.06 9.83
C GLY A 131 1.79 1.84 8.43
N GLN A 132 1.14 1.11 7.53
CA GLN A 132 1.75 0.62 6.30
C GLN A 132 2.00 1.68 5.22
N TRP A 133 2.94 1.37 4.32
CA TRP A 133 3.25 2.17 3.14
C TRP A 133 2.19 2.13 2.04
N SER A 134 1.25 1.18 2.06
CA SER A 134 0.29 1.00 0.96
C SER A 134 -0.56 2.23 0.62
N PRO A 135 -0.99 3.12 1.55
CA PRO A 135 -1.67 4.37 1.20
C PRO A 135 -0.77 5.32 0.40
N TYR A 136 0.52 5.41 0.76
CA TYR A 136 1.51 6.21 0.04
C TYR A 136 1.74 5.69 -1.38
N ILE A 137 1.88 4.37 -1.54
CA ILE A 137 2.09 3.77 -2.86
C ILE A 137 0.83 3.90 -3.74
N ALA A 138 -0.36 3.72 -3.16
CA ALA A 138 -1.62 3.98 -3.87
C ALA A 138 -1.75 5.47 -4.27
N ALA A 139 -1.33 6.40 -3.41
CA ALA A 139 -1.28 7.82 -3.75
C ALA A 139 -0.28 8.12 -4.87
N ALA A 140 0.90 7.49 -4.84
CA ALA A 140 1.92 7.59 -5.89
C ALA A 140 1.42 7.06 -7.24
N ALA A 141 0.68 5.95 -7.24
CA ALA A 141 -0.01 5.42 -8.42
C ALA A 141 -0.95 6.45 -9.08
N LEU A 142 -1.59 7.29 -8.26
CA LEU A 142 -2.57 8.29 -8.69
C LEU A 142 -1.97 9.66 -9.00
N THR A 143 -0.80 9.98 -8.43
CA THR A 143 -0.20 11.32 -8.47
C THR A 143 1.27 11.22 -8.86
N PRO A 144 1.64 11.51 -10.13
CA PRO A 144 3.01 11.33 -10.61
C PRO A 144 4.11 12.02 -9.78
N ALA A 145 3.83 13.19 -9.19
CA ALA A 145 4.78 13.92 -8.35
C ALA A 145 5.23 13.14 -7.09
N LEU A 146 4.46 12.14 -6.69
CA LEU A 146 4.75 11.25 -5.56
C LEU A 146 5.51 9.97 -6.01
N GLY A 147 5.91 9.89 -7.28
CA GLY A 147 6.49 8.68 -7.87
C GLY A 147 7.75 8.17 -7.16
N TRP A 148 8.52 9.02 -6.50
CA TRP A 148 9.70 8.63 -5.73
C TRP A 148 9.39 7.70 -4.54
N LEU A 149 8.17 7.75 -3.99
CA LEU A 149 7.75 6.91 -2.87
C LEU A 149 7.69 5.41 -3.20
N VAL A 150 7.64 5.04 -4.49
CA VAL A 150 7.64 3.62 -4.92
C VAL A 150 8.87 2.86 -4.46
N ALA A 151 9.99 3.55 -4.22
CA ALA A 151 11.21 2.95 -3.71
C ALA A 151 11.13 2.59 -2.22
N CYS A 152 10.21 3.17 -1.45
CA CYS A 152 10.05 2.85 -0.01
C CYS A 152 9.44 1.46 0.22
N LYS A 153 8.68 0.94 -0.75
CA LYS A 153 8.12 -0.41 -0.71
C LYS A 153 8.14 -1.01 -2.11
N PRO A 154 9.31 -1.52 -2.58
CA PRO A 154 9.56 -1.79 -3.99
C PRO A 154 8.63 -2.85 -4.59
N ASN A 155 8.18 -3.84 -3.81
CA ASN A 155 7.18 -4.80 -4.25
C ASN A 155 5.84 -4.11 -4.61
N LEU A 156 5.31 -3.21 -3.78
CA LEU A 156 4.11 -2.45 -4.14
C LEU A 156 4.39 -1.41 -5.22
N GLY A 157 5.58 -0.82 -5.23
CA GLY A 157 6.03 0.12 -6.25
C GLY A 157 6.03 -0.49 -7.66
N LEU A 158 6.56 -1.70 -7.80
CA LEU A 158 6.54 -2.47 -9.05
C LEU A 158 5.10 -2.79 -9.49
N ALA A 159 4.22 -3.16 -8.55
CA ALA A 159 2.81 -3.37 -8.86
C ALA A 159 2.10 -2.09 -9.34
N ALA A 160 2.38 -0.94 -8.71
CA ALA A 160 1.88 0.36 -9.15
C ALA A 160 2.38 0.74 -10.55
N MET A 161 3.66 0.47 -10.87
CA MET A 161 4.21 0.69 -12.21
C MET A 161 3.61 -0.26 -13.25
N ALA A 162 3.33 -1.52 -12.90
CA ALA A 162 2.62 -2.45 -13.79
C ALA A 162 1.21 -1.98 -14.13
N TRP A 163 0.53 -1.32 -13.17
CA TRP A 163 -0.77 -0.68 -13.40
C TRP A 163 -0.64 0.49 -14.40
N ARG A 164 0.15 1.50 -14.04
CA ARG A 164 0.37 2.70 -14.87
C ARG A 164 1.85 3.07 -14.87
N PRO A 165 2.61 2.64 -15.89
CA PRO A 165 4.00 3.01 -16.03
C PRO A 165 4.14 4.53 -16.08
N SER A 166 5.09 5.07 -15.33
CA SER A 166 5.31 6.50 -15.23
C SER A 166 6.81 6.77 -15.08
N TRP A 167 7.33 7.67 -15.92
CA TRP A 167 8.70 8.15 -15.79
C TRP A 167 8.97 8.78 -14.43
N ALA A 168 7.96 9.42 -13.82
CA ALA A 168 8.12 10.00 -12.49
C ALA A 168 8.30 8.92 -11.40
N MET A 169 7.72 7.72 -11.57
CA MET A 169 7.97 6.59 -10.66
C MET A 169 9.34 5.96 -10.91
N ILE A 170 9.70 5.75 -12.18
CA ILE A 170 10.96 5.12 -12.56
C ILE A 170 12.13 6.03 -12.16
N VAL A 171 12.16 7.26 -12.68
CA VAL A 171 13.25 8.22 -12.43
C VAL A 171 13.22 8.70 -10.99
N GLY A 172 12.04 9.04 -10.45
CA GLY A 172 11.93 9.49 -9.06
C GLY A 172 12.32 8.42 -8.06
N GLY A 173 11.89 7.17 -8.27
CA GLY A 173 12.24 6.03 -7.42
C GLY A 173 13.74 5.69 -7.51
N ALA A 174 14.29 5.65 -8.73
CA ALA A 174 15.71 5.40 -8.95
C ALA A 174 16.59 6.52 -8.35
N ALA A 175 16.21 7.79 -8.55
CA ALA A 175 16.91 8.93 -7.98
C ALA A 175 16.88 8.89 -6.46
N PHE A 176 15.73 8.59 -5.84
CA PHE A 176 15.65 8.49 -4.38
C PHE A 176 16.48 7.33 -3.83
N ALA A 177 16.45 6.16 -4.47
CA ALA A 177 17.31 5.04 -4.10
C ALA A 177 18.81 5.36 -4.27
N ALA A 178 19.19 6.10 -5.31
CA ALA A 178 20.55 6.56 -5.52
C ALA A 178 20.99 7.56 -4.44
N LEU A 179 20.11 8.48 -4.03
CA LEU A 179 20.40 9.39 -2.93
C LEU A 179 20.62 8.64 -1.60
N THR A 180 19.87 7.56 -1.33
CA THR A 180 20.09 6.79 -0.11
C THR A 180 21.38 5.95 -0.14
N LEU A 181 21.94 5.66 -1.32
CA LEU A 181 23.30 5.09 -1.40
C LEU A 181 24.37 6.05 -0.90
N LEU A 182 24.16 7.37 -1.00
CA LEU A 182 25.06 8.36 -0.42
C LEU A 182 25.03 8.35 1.12
N VAL A 183 23.90 7.93 1.70
CA VAL A 183 23.73 7.83 3.16
C VAL A 183 24.39 6.57 3.70
N MET A 184 24.20 5.42 3.05
CA MET A 184 24.79 4.15 3.49
C MET A 184 25.01 3.21 2.28
N PRO A 185 26.18 3.24 1.61
CA PRO A 185 26.40 2.53 0.36
C PRO A 185 26.16 1.01 0.40
N SER A 186 26.32 0.38 1.57
CA SER A 186 26.14 -1.07 1.77
C SER A 186 24.68 -1.51 1.89
N TRP A 187 23.73 -0.57 2.06
CA TRP A 187 22.35 -0.89 2.41
C TRP A 187 21.66 -1.89 1.47
N PRO A 188 21.89 -1.92 0.12
CA PRO A 188 21.20 -2.88 -0.73
C PRO A 188 21.58 -4.34 -0.42
N LEU A 189 22.86 -4.57 -0.09
CA LEU A 189 23.35 -5.91 0.24
C LEU A 189 22.82 -6.36 1.61
N GLU A 190 22.81 -5.45 2.58
CA GLU A 190 22.32 -5.72 3.93
C GLU A 190 20.80 -5.94 3.96
N TRP A 191 20.04 -5.09 3.25
CA TRP A 191 18.61 -5.28 3.06
C TRP A 191 18.31 -6.63 2.40
N LEU A 192 19.05 -6.98 1.34
CA LEU A 192 18.88 -8.27 0.67
C LEU A 192 19.21 -9.45 1.59
N ALA A 193 20.22 -9.32 2.45
CA ALA A 193 20.53 -10.31 3.47
C ALA A 193 19.36 -10.45 4.47
N SER A 194 18.81 -9.34 4.98
CA SER A 194 17.65 -9.35 5.90
C SER A 194 16.41 -10.00 5.28
N VAL A 195 16.10 -9.68 4.02
CA VAL A 195 14.95 -10.28 3.31
C VAL A 195 15.15 -11.78 3.06
N ARG A 196 16.39 -12.24 2.85
CA ARG A 196 16.69 -13.66 2.66
C ARG A 196 16.72 -14.46 3.96
N SER A 197 17.05 -13.83 5.09
CA SER A 197 17.17 -14.50 6.38
C SER A 197 15.86 -14.60 7.15
N GLY A 198 14.88 -13.73 6.88
CA GLY A 198 13.60 -13.72 7.59
C GLY A 198 12.60 -14.76 7.07
N HIS A 199 11.46 -14.85 7.77
CA HIS A 199 10.34 -15.69 7.34
C HIS A 199 9.91 -15.31 5.91
N ALA A 200 9.77 -16.32 5.04
CA ALA A 200 9.37 -16.07 3.67
C ALA A 200 7.98 -15.42 3.62
N HIS A 201 7.88 -14.27 2.95
CA HIS A 201 6.61 -13.71 2.51
C HIS A 201 6.30 -14.28 1.11
N PRO A 202 5.57 -15.40 0.99
CA PRO A 202 5.33 -16.00 -0.31
C PRO A 202 4.51 -15.05 -1.19
N SER A 203 4.82 -14.99 -2.48
CA SER A 203 3.89 -14.33 -3.41
C SER A 203 2.61 -15.16 -3.49
N PRO A 204 1.43 -14.52 -3.61
CA PRO A 204 0.16 -15.21 -3.83
C PRO A 204 0.19 -16.34 -4.87
N LEU A 205 0.87 -16.13 -6.01
CA LEU A 205 0.99 -17.13 -7.09
C LEU A 205 1.75 -18.41 -6.70
N ARG A 206 2.49 -18.42 -5.58
CA ARG A 206 3.16 -19.63 -5.07
C ARG A 206 2.21 -20.55 -4.29
N THR A 207 0.94 -20.19 -4.18
CA THR A 207 -0.11 -20.99 -3.53
C THR A 207 -1.10 -21.53 -4.56
N LEU A 208 -1.75 -22.66 -4.25
CA LEU A 208 -2.81 -23.21 -5.10
C LEU A 208 -3.98 -22.22 -5.27
N LEU A 209 -4.31 -21.46 -4.22
CA LEU A 209 -5.33 -20.41 -4.28
C LEU A 209 -4.91 -19.20 -5.15
N GLY A 210 -3.61 -19.08 -5.45
CA GLY A 210 -3.03 -18.10 -6.36
C GLY A 210 -3.30 -18.36 -7.83
N LEU A 211 -3.39 -19.63 -8.24
CA LEU A 211 -3.52 -20.00 -9.65
C LEU A 211 -4.70 -19.35 -10.38
N PRO A 212 -5.91 -19.23 -9.79
CA PRO A 212 -7.02 -18.51 -10.41
C PRO A 212 -6.72 -17.05 -10.77
N VAL A 213 -5.74 -16.42 -10.12
CA VAL A 213 -5.34 -15.04 -10.45
C VAL A 213 -4.76 -14.94 -11.86
N LEU A 214 -4.15 -16.02 -12.37
CA LEU A 214 -3.65 -16.08 -13.75
C LEU A 214 -4.75 -15.91 -14.80
N LEU A 215 -6.03 -16.12 -14.45
CA LEU A 215 -7.14 -15.81 -15.35
C LEU A 215 -7.19 -14.32 -15.73
N ALA A 216 -6.64 -13.42 -14.91
CA ALA A 216 -6.50 -12.02 -15.29
C ALA A 216 -5.61 -11.82 -16.54
N LEU A 217 -4.73 -12.77 -16.88
CA LEU A 217 -3.94 -12.72 -18.12
C LEU A 217 -4.80 -12.76 -19.39
N LEU A 218 -6.03 -13.29 -19.33
CA LEU A 218 -6.99 -13.20 -20.43
C LEU A 218 -7.32 -11.73 -20.80
N ARG A 219 -7.05 -10.80 -19.87
CA ARG A 219 -7.21 -9.35 -20.03
C ARG A 219 -5.88 -8.60 -19.84
N TRP A 220 -4.72 -9.21 -20.10
CA TRP A 220 -3.37 -8.65 -19.80
C TRP A 220 -3.10 -7.25 -20.37
N ARG A 221 -3.79 -6.86 -21.46
CA ARG A 221 -3.68 -5.51 -22.04
C ARG A 221 -4.30 -4.43 -21.16
N SER A 222 -5.22 -4.78 -20.25
CA SER A 222 -5.79 -3.85 -19.28
C SER A 222 -4.79 -3.54 -18.16
N ALA A 223 -4.71 -2.27 -17.79
CA ALA A 223 -3.92 -1.83 -16.64
C ALA A 223 -4.26 -2.57 -15.35
N ASP A 224 -5.55 -2.82 -15.13
CA ASP A 224 -6.04 -3.45 -13.90
C ASP A 224 -5.64 -4.93 -13.81
N ALA A 225 -5.61 -5.64 -14.95
CA ALA A 225 -5.12 -7.01 -15.02
C ALA A 225 -3.63 -7.09 -14.69
N ARG A 226 -2.82 -6.18 -15.23
CA ARG A 226 -1.39 -6.10 -14.92
C ARG A 226 -1.14 -5.82 -13.45
N LEU A 227 -1.93 -4.93 -12.85
CA LEU A 227 -1.85 -4.66 -11.40
C LEU A 227 -2.10 -5.93 -10.59
N VAL A 228 -3.21 -6.63 -10.85
CA VAL A 228 -3.59 -7.85 -10.11
C VAL A 228 -2.53 -8.93 -10.26
N ILE A 229 -2.02 -9.16 -11.47
CA ILE A 229 -0.95 -10.14 -11.72
C ILE A 229 0.35 -9.74 -11.02
N ALA A 230 0.76 -8.48 -11.11
CA ALA A 230 1.98 -8.01 -10.47
C ALA A 230 1.88 -8.10 -8.94
N MET A 231 0.73 -7.72 -8.36
CA MET A 231 0.46 -7.91 -6.94
C MET A 231 0.55 -9.40 -6.55
N ALA A 232 0.02 -10.31 -7.36
CA ALA A 232 0.05 -11.74 -7.06
C ALA A 232 1.43 -12.40 -7.25
N ALA A 233 2.26 -11.86 -8.14
CA ALA A 233 3.59 -12.37 -8.46
C ALA A 233 4.68 -11.88 -7.48
N LEU A 234 4.46 -10.74 -6.83
CA LEU A 234 5.45 -10.15 -5.93
C LEU A 234 5.27 -10.69 -4.50
N PRO A 235 6.36 -10.83 -3.72
CA PRO A 235 6.29 -11.15 -2.29
C PRO A 235 5.47 -10.09 -1.53
N GLN A 236 4.53 -10.52 -0.70
CA GLN A 236 3.66 -9.63 0.07
C GLN A 236 3.33 -10.22 1.43
N THR A 237 3.07 -9.35 2.40
CA THR A 237 2.57 -9.77 3.70
C THR A 237 1.08 -10.07 3.57
N ALA A 238 0.64 -11.25 4.01
CA ALA A 238 -0.75 -11.73 3.92
C ALA A 238 -1.71 -11.06 4.92
N LEU A 239 -1.42 -9.83 5.34
CA LEU A 239 -2.17 -9.08 6.35
C LEU A 239 -3.08 -8.03 5.72
N PHE A 240 -3.61 -8.22 4.51
CA PHE A 240 -4.53 -7.31 3.80
C PHE A 240 -4.01 -5.90 3.44
N ALA A 241 -3.09 -5.31 4.20
CA ALA A 241 -2.70 -3.91 4.06
C ALA A 241 -2.12 -3.59 2.68
N ASP A 242 -1.32 -4.51 2.14
CA ASP A 242 -0.73 -4.40 0.81
C ASP A 242 -1.79 -4.41 -0.30
N GLN A 243 -2.91 -5.12 -0.08
CA GLN A 243 -4.00 -5.23 -1.06
C GLN A 243 -4.86 -3.97 -1.18
N LEU A 244 -4.54 -2.89 -0.45
CA LEU A 244 -5.15 -1.58 -0.69
C LEU A 244 -4.99 -1.12 -2.14
N LEU A 245 -3.89 -1.47 -2.81
CA LEU A 245 -3.68 -1.16 -4.23
C LEU A 245 -4.76 -1.79 -5.13
N LEU A 246 -5.36 -2.93 -4.75
CA LEU A 246 -6.42 -3.57 -5.54
C LEU A 246 -7.69 -2.72 -5.62
N PHE A 247 -7.88 -1.74 -4.72
CA PHE A 247 -8.96 -0.75 -4.82
C PHE A 247 -8.78 0.26 -5.97
N LEU A 248 -7.67 0.21 -6.71
CA LEU A 248 -7.52 0.93 -7.98
C LEU A 248 -8.23 0.23 -9.15
N VAL A 249 -8.57 -1.06 -8.99
CA VAL A 249 -9.26 -1.86 -10.02
C VAL A 249 -10.68 -1.35 -10.26
N PRO A 250 -11.58 -1.22 -9.26
CA PRO A 250 -12.97 -0.84 -9.50
C PRO A 250 -13.13 0.48 -10.27
N LYS A 251 -13.91 0.46 -11.36
CA LYS A 251 -14.28 1.63 -12.17
C LYS A 251 -15.73 2.07 -11.97
N SER A 252 -16.58 1.19 -11.41
CA SER A 252 -17.98 1.52 -11.09
C SER A 252 -18.28 1.44 -9.59
N ARG A 253 -19.37 2.08 -9.16
CA ARG A 253 -19.84 2.01 -7.76
C ARG A 253 -20.13 0.58 -7.32
N ARG A 254 -20.70 -0.25 -8.21
CA ARG A 254 -21.03 -1.65 -7.92
C ARG A 254 -19.78 -2.49 -7.70
N GLU A 255 -18.79 -2.35 -8.59
CA GLU A 255 -17.50 -3.03 -8.44
C GLU A 255 -16.80 -2.63 -7.14
N LEU A 256 -16.85 -1.34 -6.80
CA LEU A 256 -16.22 -0.83 -5.59
C LEU A 256 -16.92 -1.33 -4.33
N MET A 257 -18.25 -1.29 -4.28
CA MET A 257 -19.02 -1.85 -3.17
C MET A 257 -18.78 -3.35 -3.02
N PHE A 258 -18.71 -4.08 -4.13
CA PHE A 258 -18.43 -5.51 -4.12
C PHE A 258 -17.04 -5.81 -3.52
N LEU A 259 -16.00 -5.09 -3.96
CA LEU A 259 -14.65 -5.27 -3.42
C LEU A 259 -14.56 -4.81 -1.95
N ALA A 260 -15.19 -3.69 -1.58
CA ALA A 260 -15.25 -3.23 -0.20
C ALA A 260 -15.93 -4.25 0.72
N PHE A 261 -17.10 -4.76 0.31
CA PHE A 261 -17.86 -5.75 1.06
C PHE A 261 -17.06 -7.05 1.26
N THR A 262 -16.53 -7.62 0.18
CA THR A 262 -15.72 -8.85 0.24
C THR A 262 -14.48 -8.65 1.11
N SER A 263 -13.82 -7.49 1.03
CA SER A 263 -12.67 -7.17 1.88
C SER A 263 -13.01 -7.18 3.38
N ILE A 264 -14.17 -6.63 3.77
CA ILE A 264 -14.61 -6.58 5.16
C ILE A 264 -14.99 -7.96 5.67
N VAL A 265 -15.77 -8.72 4.90
CA VAL A 265 -16.13 -10.10 5.27
C VAL A 265 -14.88 -10.95 5.45
N GLY A 266 -13.95 -10.90 4.49
CA GLY A 266 -12.69 -11.64 4.57
C GLY A 266 -11.82 -11.24 5.75
N GLY A 267 -11.72 -9.94 6.02
CA GLY A 267 -10.96 -9.41 7.14
C GLY A 267 -11.56 -9.75 8.51
N LEU A 268 -12.88 -9.77 8.63
CA LEU A 268 -13.56 -10.23 9.85
C LEU A 268 -13.32 -11.73 10.08
N LEU A 269 -13.48 -12.55 9.04
CA LEU A 269 -13.18 -13.99 9.13
C LEU A 269 -11.71 -14.24 9.50
N PHE A 270 -10.79 -13.48 8.92
CA PHE A 270 -9.37 -13.52 9.27
C PHE A 270 -9.14 -13.16 10.74
N THR A 271 -9.74 -12.06 11.21
CA THR A 271 -9.61 -11.62 12.61
C THR A 271 -10.17 -12.67 13.59
N LEU A 272 -11.29 -13.30 13.25
CA LEU A 272 -11.86 -14.40 14.03
C LEU A 272 -10.94 -15.63 14.02
N HIS A 273 -10.32 -15.94 12.89
CA HIS A 273 -9.37 -17.05 12.77
C HIS A 273 -8.10 -16.86 13.62
N LEU A 274 -7.64 -15.61 13.74
CA LEU A 274 -6.50 -15.26 14.59
C LEU A 274 -6.83 -15.17 16.07
N ARG A 275 -8.11 -15.14 16.45
CA ARG A 275 -8.52 -14.90 17.83
C ARG A 275 -7.92 -15.95 18.76
N GLY A 276 -7.09 -15.50 19.69
CA GLY A 276 -6.42 -16.37 20.67
C GLY A 276 -5.23 -17.17 20.12
N SER A 277 -4.76 -16.88 18.90
CA SER A 277 -3.59 -17.52 18.31
C SER A 277 -2.43 -16.54 18.16
N THR A 278 -1.24 -16.98 18.52
CA THR A 278 0.04 -16.28 18.28
C THR A 278 0.87 -16.97 17.20
N ASP A 279 0.30 -17.96 16.50
CA ASP A 279 0.99 -18.76 15.49
C ASP A 279 1.31 -17.94 14.23
N PRO A 280 2.60 -17.72 13.90
CA PRO A 280 3.00 -16.98 12.71
C PRO A 280 2.45 -17.60 11.41
N ALA A 281 2.26 -18.92 11.35
CA ALA A 281 1.74 -19.58 10.17
C ALA A 281 0.29 -19.18 9.87
N ARG A 282 -0.51 -18.91 10.92
CA ARG A 282 -1.90 -18.42 10.76
C ARG A 282 -1.97 -16.96 10.37
N LEU A 283 -1.02 -16.14 10.86
CA LEU A 283 -0.91 -14.73 10.46
C LEU A 283 -0.59 -14.58 8.97
N LEU A 284 0.17 -15.53 8.42
CA LEU A 284 0.58 -15.55 7.02
C LEU A 284 -0.38 -16.37 6.12
N ASP A 285 -1.54 -16.77 6.63
CA ASP A 285 -2.50 -17.56 5.86
C ASP A 285 -3.16 -16.73 4.75
N LEU A 286 -2.66 -16.95 3.53
CA LEU A 286 -3.11 -16.24 2.34
C LEU A 286 -4.57 -16.49 1.98
N ARG A 287 -5.25 -17.54 2.50
CA ARG A 287 -6.59 -17.92 2.02
C ARG A 287 -7.60 -16.78 2.11
N TYR A 288 -7.56 -16.00 3.20
CA TYR A 288 -8.50 -14.91 3.42
C TYR A 288 -8.25 -13.78 2.43
N VAL A 289 -6.99 -13.42 2.22
CA VAL A 289 -6.60 -12.39 1.24
C VAL A 289 -6.94 -12.85 -0.18
N MET A 290 -6.69 -14.11 -0.52
CA MET A 290 -6.99 -14.64 -1.85
C MET A 290 -8.48 -14.58 -2.17
N LEU A 291 -9.31 -15.12 -1.28
CA LEU A 291 -10.75 -15.21 -1.47
C LEU A 291 -11.45 -13.85 -1.39
N ALA A 292 -10.95 -12.94 -0.55
CA ALA A 292 -11.61 -11.66 -0.28
C ALA A 292 -11.09 -10.48 -1.11
N MET A 293 -9.86 -10.57 -1.65
CA MET A 293 -9.23 -9.47 -2.37
C MET A 293 -8.89 -9.84 -3.81
N TYR A 294 -8.10 -10.91 -4.01
CA TYR A 294 -7.61 -11.26 -5.34
C TYR A 294 -8.71 -11.82 -6.24
N TRP A 295 -9.48 -12.81 -5.78
CA TRP A 295 -10.52 -13.41 -6.61
C TRP A 295 -11.63 -12.42 -6.97
N PRO A 296 -12.13 -11.56 -6.06
CA PRO A 296 -13.08 -10.51 -6.41
C PRO A 296 -12.52 -9.52 -7.43
N ALA A 297 -11.24 -9.13 -7.32
CA ALA A 297 -10.59 -8.26 -8.29
C ALA A 297 -10.49 -8.91 -9.68
N VAL A 298 -10.14 -10.20 -9.76
CA VAL A 298 -10.13 -10.97 -11.02
C VAL A 298 -11.53 -11.05 -11.62
N ALA A 299 -12.54 -11.36 -10.79
CA ALA A 299 -13.93 -11.44 -11.23
C ALA A 299 -14.43 -10.11 -11.81
N ILE A 300 -14.12 -8.99 -11.15
CA ILE A 300 -14.41 -7.65 -11.66
C ILE A 300 -13.79 -7.44 -13.05
N ILE A 301 -12.52 -7.79 -13.23
CA ILE A 301 -11.79 -7.61 -14.50
C ILE A 301 -12.40 -8.48 -15.62
N LEU A 302 -12.70 -9.74 -15.34
CA LEU A 302 -13.25 -10.67 -16.33
C LEU A 302 -14.69 -10.31 -16.73
N ALA A 303 -15.49 -9.81 -15.80
CA ALA A 303 -16.88 -9.41 -16.04
C ALA A 303 -17.02 -8.15 -16.92
N ARG A 304 -15.96 -7.37 -17.11
CA ARG A 304 -16.01 -6.17 -17.96
C ARG A 304 -16.06 -6.53 -19.44
N ARG A 305 -17.11 -6.04 -20.11
CA ARG A 305 -17.30 -6.24 -21.55
C ARG A 305 -16.36 -5.39 -22.42
N ASP A 306 -15.85 -4.26 -21.91
CA ASP A 306 -15.28 -3.18 -22.73
C ASP A 306 -13.76 -2.93 -22.59
N ALA A 307 -13.01 -3.83 -21.93
CA ALA A 307 -11.67 -3.54 -21.39
C ALA A 307 -10.58 -3.16 -22.43
N VAL A 308 -10.79 -3.42 -23.73
CA VAL A 308 -9.79 -3.14 -24.77
C VAL A 308 -9.95 -1.74 -25.38
N ALA A 309 -11.16 -1.17 -25.38
CA ALA A 309 -11.44 0.07 -26.12
C ALA A 309 -11.14 1.35 -25.33
N ARG A 310 -11.22 1.34 -23.98
CA ARG A 310 -11.12 2.56 -23.15
C ARG A 310 -9.70 2.89 -22.68
N ASP A 311 -8.81 1.90 -22.58
CA ASP A 311 -7.42 2.10 -22.14
C ASP A 311 -6.50 2.60 -23.27
N ALA A 312 -7.00 2.63 -24.52
CA ALA A 312 -6.28 3.13 -25.70
C ALA A 312 -6.35 4.65 -25.86
N GLU A 313 -7.25 5.34 -25.16
CA GLU A 313 -7.33 6.80 -25.19
C GLU A 313 -6.42 7.42 -24.13
N PRO A 314 -5.44 8.26 -24.51
CA PRO A 314 -4.64 8.98 -23.54
C PRO A 314 -5.55 9.92 -22.71
N PRO A 315 -5.31 10.08 -21.40
CA PRO A 315 -6.14 10.89 -20.51
C PRO A 315 -6.20 12.39 -20.86
N ASP A 316 -5.38 12.85 -21.82
CA ASP A 316 -5.37 14.22 -22.35
C ASP A 316 -6.16 14.39 -23.67
N ALA A 317 -6.81 13.33 -24.17
CA ALA A 317 -7.70 13.47 -25.31
C ALA A 317 -8.91 14.32 -24.92
N ARG A 318 -8.92 15.59 -25.34
CA ARG A 318 -10.10 16.45 -25.25
C ARG A 318 -11.30 15.68 -25.82
N PRO A 319 -12.49 15.76 -25.19
CA PRO A 319 -13.67 15.10 -25.73
C PRO A 319 -13.87 15.55 -27.17
N ARG A 320 -13.97 14.59 -28.10
CA ARG A 320 -14.28 14.90 -29.50
C ARG A 320 -15.61 15.64 -29.52
N PRO A 321 -15.71 16.78 -30.22
CA PRO A 321 -17.00 17.45 -30.37
C PRO A 321 -18.00 16.46 -31.01
N PRO A 322 -19.30 16.57 -30.67
CA PRO A 322 -20.32 15.76 -31.33
C PRO A 322 -20.22 16.00 -32.84
N ALA A 323 -20.24 14.91 -33.61
CA ALA A 323 -20.29 14.97 -35.06
C ALA A 323 -21.56 15.74 -35.49
N PRO A 324 -21.48 16.52 -36.58
CA PRO A 324 -22.60 17.32 -37.08
C PRO A 324 -23.79 16.45 -37.50
#